data_AF-A0A662VNP8-F1
#
_entry.id   AF-A0A662VNP8-F1
#
_cell.length_a   1.000
_cell.length_b   1.000
_cell.length_c   1.000
_cell.angle_alpha   90.00
_cell.angle_beta   90.00
_cell.angle_gamma   90.00
#
_symmetry.space_group_name_H-M   'P 1'
#
loop_
_entity.id
_entity.type
_entity.pdbx_description
1 polymer ?
#
loop_
_entity_poly.entity_id
_entity_poly.type
_entity_poly.pdbx_seq_one_letter_code
_entity_poly.pdbx_strand_id
1 'polypeptide(L)' 'MPKKIKLRRVASSLVVTIPKTLLKPLNWSEGDTVEIVVTAPRTLQLSKA' A
#
# COMPACT_ATOMS: atom_id res chain seq x y z
N MET A 1 -16.53 -0.37 7.64
CA MET A 1 -16.42 0.09 6.22
C MET A 1 -14.95 0.02 5.80
N PRO A 2 -14.58 -0.67 4.71
CA PRO A 2 -13.19 -0.73 4.25
C PRO A 2 -12.72 0.68 3.82
N LYS A 3 -11.58 1.13 4.36
CA LYS A 3 -10.99 2.42 3.98
C LYS A 3 -10.50 2.33 2.54
N LYS A 4 -11.07 3.15 1.64
CA LYS A 4 -10.63 3.23 0.25
C LYS A 4 -9.23 3.86 0.19
N ILE A 5 -8.27 3.12 -0.36
CA ILE A 5 -6.92 3.62 -0.64
C ILE A 5 -6.91 4.20 -2.06
N LYS A 6 -6.30 5.37 -2.24
CA LYS A 6 -6.21 6.03 -3.56
C LYS A 6 -4.98 5.54 -4.30
N LEU A 7 -5.19 5.09 -5.54
CA LEU A 7 -4.14 4.73 -6.49
C LEU A 7 -3.95 5.88 -7.48
N ARG A 8 -2.70 6.24 -7.77
CA ARG A 8 -2.36 7.21 -8.81
C ARG A 8 -1.26 6.64 -9.69
N ARG A 9 -1.43 6.71 -11.01
CA ARG A 9 -0.34 6.43 -11.96
C ARG A 9 0.52 7.69 -12.10
N VAL A 10 1.84 7.54 -11.95
CA VAL A 10 2.82 8.61 -12.16
C VAL A 10 3.86 8.09 -13.13
N ALA A 11 3.87 8.62 -14.36
CA ALA A 11 4.67 8.12 -15.47
C ALA A 11 4.49 6.59 -15.69
N SER A 12 5.57 5.83 -15.57
CA SER A 12 5.61 4.36 -15.65
C SER A 12 5.45 3.65 -14.29
N SER A 13 5.20 4.40 -13.20
CA SER A 13 5.06 3.86 -11.85
C SER A 13 3.61 3.96 -11.34
N LEU A 14 3.22 2.98 -10.51
CA LEU A 14 1.98 3.04 -9.74
C LEU A 14 2.31 3.52 -8.32
N VAL A 15 1.72 4.64 -7.91
CA VAL A 15 1.88 5.21 -6.58
C VAL A 15 0.62 4.90 -5.76
N VAL A 16 0.82 4.27 -4.61
CA VAL A 16 -0.23 3.97 -3.63
C VAL A 16 -0.05 4.90 -2.44
N THR A 17 -1.04 5.77 -2.17
CA THR A 17 -0.97 6.65 -1.00
C THR A 17 -1.64 5.98 0.19
N ILE A 18 -0.85 5.60 1.19
CA ILE A 18 -1.35 4.95 2.40
C ILE A 18 -1.80 6.02 3.40
N PRO A 19 -3.05 5.98 3.88
CA PRO A 19 -3.53 6.90 4.89
C PRO A 19 -2.68 6.82 6.16
N LYS A 20 -2.28 7.98 6.73
CA LYS A 20 -1.49 8.06 7.97
C LYS A 20 -2.09 7.25 9.13
N THR A 21 -3.41 7.09 9.16
CA THR A 21 -4.12 6.28 10.17
C THR A 21 -3.80 4.79 10.13
N LEU A 22 -3.23 4.28 9.02
CA LEU A 22 -2.84 2.88 8.86
C LEU A 22 -1.35 2.66 9.14
N LEU A 23 -0.53 3.70 9.11
CA LEU A 23 0.92 3.59 9.33
C LEU A 23 1.26 3.10 10.75
N LYS A 24 0.59 3.65 11.78
CA LYS A 24 0.79 3.22 13.18
C LYS A 24 0.40 1.75 13.41
N PRO A 25 -0.83 1.30 13.05
CA PRO A 25 -1.21 -0.10 13.19
C PRO A 25 -0.33 -1.09 12.42
N LEU A 26 0.19 -0.69 11.25
CA LEU A 26 1.04 -1.54 10.42
C LEU A 26 2.53 -1.44 10.77
N ASN A 27 2.91 -0.52 11.68
CA ASN A 27 4.30 -0.21 12.03
C ASN A 27 5.18 0.12 10.80
N TRP A 28 4.64 0.95 9.90
CA TRP A 28 5.33 1.38 8.68
C TRP A 28 5.83 2.80 8.82
N SER A 29 7.08 3.01 8.40
CA SER A 29 7.78 4.28 8.35
C SER A 29 8.27 4.56 6.93
N GLU A 30 8.57 5.83 6.63
CA GLU A 30 9.22 6.18 5.36
C GLU A 30 10.58 5.47 5.26
N GLY A 31 10.85 4.87 4.10
CA GLY A 31 12.07 4.09 3.86
C GLY A 31 11.96 2.60 4.19
N ASP A 32 10.86 2.14 4.80
CA ASP A 32 10.63 0.71 5.02
C ASP A 32 10.43 -0.04 3.69
N THR A 33 11.02 -1.24 3.60
CA THR A 33 10.75 -2.19 2.52
C THR A 33 9.44 -2.92 2.78
N VAL A 34 8.59 -3.00 1.75
CA VAL A 34 7.28 -3.66 1.81
C VAL A 34 7.20 -4.68 0.68
N GLU A 35 6.75 -5.89 1.00
CA GLU A 35 6.45 -6.93 0.03
C GLU A 35 5.07 -6.71 -0.59
N ILE A 36 4.96 -6.93 -1.91
CA ILE A 36 3.71 -6.79 -2.66
C ILE A 36 3.35 -8.14 -3.27
N VAL A 37 2.19 -8.68 -2.89
CA VAL A 37 1.67 -9.97 -3.39
C VAL A 37 0.34 -9.74 -4.11
N VAL A 38 0.19 -10.29 -5.32
CA VAL A 38 -1.09 -10.33 -6.03
C VAL A 38 -1.89 -11.52 -5.51
N THR A 39 -2.91 -11.29 -4.70
CA THR A 39 -3.69 -12.37 -4.06
C THR A 39 -4.94 -12.75 -4.84
N ALA A 40 -5.46 -11.86 -5.69
CA ALA A 40 -6.60 -12.10 -6.57
C ALA A 40 -6.58 -11.09 -7.73
N PRO A 41 -7.42 -11.27 -8.78
CA PRO A 41 -7.55 -10.27 -9.83
C PRO A 41 -7.88 -8.89 -9.24
N ARG A 42 -6.99 -7.92 -9.51
CA ARG A 42 -7.09 -6.52 -9.02
C ARG A 42 -6.96 -6.36 -7.49
N THR A 43 -6.48 -7.38 -6.77
CA THR A 43 -6.23 -7.32 -5.32
C THR A 43 -4.73 -7.46 -5.05
N LEU A 44 -4.17 -6.46 -4.37
CA LEU A 44 -2.78 -6.47 -3.90
C LEU A 44 -2.78 -6.53 -2.37
N GLN A 45 -2.03 -7.48 -1.82
CA GLN A 45 -1.69 -7.53 -0.41
C GLN A 45 -0.32 -6.90 -0.22
N LEU A 46 -0.20 -6.06 0.80
CA LEU A 46 1.02 -5.37 1.18
C LEU A 46 1.38 -5.78 2.60
N SER A 47 2.61 -6.25 2.83
CA SER A 47 3.12 -6.65 4.14
C SER A 47 4.53 -6.13 4.34
N LYS A 48 4.90 -5.83 5.59
CA LYS A 48 6.29 -5.49 5.90
C LYS A 48 7.16 -6.73 5.65
N ALA A 49 8.27 -6.54 4.94
CA ALA A 49 9.27 -7.59 4.73
C ALA A 49 10.08 -7.86 6.01
#